data_AF-A0A7C5H717-F1
#
_entry.id   AF-A0A7C5H717-F1
#
_cell.length_a   1.000
_cell.length_b   1.000
_cell.length_c   1.000
_cell.angle_alpha   90.00
_cell.angle_beta   90.00
_cell.angle_gamma   90.00
#
_symmetry.space_group_name_H-M   'P 1'
#
loop_
_entity.id
_entity.type
_entity.pdbx_description
1 polymer ?
#
loop_
_entity_poly.entity_id
_entity_poly.type
_entity_poly.pdbx_seq_one_letter_code
_entity_poly.pdbx_strand_id
1 'polypeptide(L)'
;MPSDGHNQEHCFSQFFAILILPLLFMGGLVAGYLGYIPLHVEIHTLIIVSFIFLVFILFIKHNANYAVCHMRGSFGEMENNLRDAMEENSLLIMGETKSTLPVDEYIADYYKDIRNDNFARVAPSVFPMLGILGTFVAIALSMPDFTVKDLSALDQEISLLLSGIGTAFYASIYGIFLSLLWIYFEKSGASKADKYIYDLERIYDKYIWKKSELIKHEHMQSELKDQQIVQTLKETFNLDF
;
A
#
# COMPACT_ATOMS: atom_id res chain seq x y z
N MET A 1 16.02 -24.62 -9.65
CA MET A 1 16.73 -23.37 -9.32
C MET A 1 16.84 -22.50 -10.57
N PRO A 2 16.00 -21.45 -10.68
CA PRO A 2 16.38 -20.31 -11.52
C PRO A 2 16.14 -18.94 -10.84
N SER A 3 17.20 -18.14 -10.89
CA SER A 3 17.27 -16.67 -10.97
C SER A 3 16.49 -15.78 -9.98
N ASP A 4 17.00 -15.67 -8.75
CA ASP A 4 16.62 -14.61 -7.80
C ASP A 4 17.21 -13.21 -8.12
N GLY A 5 18.17 -13.12 -9.06
CA GLY A 5 18.93 -11.89 -9.31
C GLY A 5 18.19 -10.79 -10.09
N HIS A 6 17.23 -11.14 -10.95
CA HIS A 6 16.64 -10.16 -11.88
C HIS A 6 15.45 -9.38 -11.29
N ASN A 7 14.81 -9.91 -10.25
CA ASN A 7 13.64 -9.29 -9.60
C ASN A 7 14.01 -8.27 -8.52
N GLN A 8 15.17 -8.41 -7.85
CA GLN A 8 15.62 -7.45 -6.83
C GLN A 8 15.98 -6.08 -7.42
N GLU A 9 16.52 -6.02 -8.65
CA GLU A 9 16.91 -4.75 -9.30
C GLU A 9 15.70 -3.87 -9.63
N HIS A 10 14.56 -4.45 -10.00
CA HIS A 10 13.34 -3.69 -10.30
C HIS A 10 12.69 -3.07 -9.04
N CYS A 11 12.82 -3.71 -7.88
CA CYS A 11 12.30 -3.19 -6.61
C CYS A 11 13.03 -1.95 -6.13
N PHE A 12 14.36 -1.97 -6.22
CA PHE A 12 15.17 -0.82 -5.89
C PHE A 12 14.86 0.37 -6.83
N SER A 13 14.65 0.10 -8.12
CA SER A 13 14.28 1.11 -9.12
C SER A 13 12.94 1.79 -8.82
N GLN A 14 11.93 1.04 -8.39
CA GLN A 14 10.61 1.59 -8.06
C GLN A 14 10.58 2.36 -6.74
N PHE A 15 11.35 1.94 -5.73
CA PHE A 15 11.57 2.72 -4.51
C PHE A 15 12.28 4.04 -4.81
N PHE A 16 13.32 4.00 -5.64
CA PHE A 16 14.06 5.19 -6.06
C PHE A 16 13.17 6.16 -6.88
N ALA A 17 12.26 5.63 -7.70
CA ALA A 17 11.31 6.43 -8.46
C ALA A 17 10.31 7.21 -7.59
N ILE A 18 9.92 6.69 -6.42
CA ILE A 18 9.05 7.40 -5.47
C ILE A 18 9.81 8.57 -4.80
N LEU A 19 11.10 8.39 -4.54
CA LEU A 19 11.94 9.38 -3.84
C LEU A 19 12.50 10.46 -4.74
N ILE A 20 12.73 10.17 -6.03
CA ILE A 20 13.42 11.09 -6.92
C ILE A 20 12.62 12.39 -7.17
N LEU A 21 11.30 12.30 -7.33
CA LEU A 21 10.45 13.48 -7.58
C LEU A 21 10.45 14.43 -6.36
N PRO A 22 10.19 13.95 -5.12
CA PRO A 22 10.34 14.75 -3.90
C PRO A 22 11.73 15.35 -3.70
N LEU A 23 12.79 14.61 -4.02
CA LEU A 23 14.18 15.08 -3.94
C LEU A 23 14.48 16.17 -4.96
N LEU A 24 14.01 16.04 -6.20
CA LEU A 24 14.20 17.05 -7.23
C LEU A 24 13.48 18.35 -6.87
N PHE A 25 12.27 18.25 -6.33
CA PHE A 25 11.54 19.42 -5.84
C PHE A 25 12.31 20.14 -4.73
N MET A 26 12.81 19.37 -3.74
CA MET A 26 13.64 19.93 -2.67
C MET A 26 14.93 20.56 -3.21
N GLY A 27 15.61 19.89 -4.14
CA GLY A 27 16.81 20.41 -4.80
C GLY A 27 16.55 21.72 -5.54
N GLY A 28 15.37 21.88 -6.15
CA GLY A 28 14.92 23.14 -6.74
C GLY A 28 14.79 24.28 -5.73
N LEU A 29 14.25 24.00 -4.54
CA LEU A 29 14.18 25.00 -3.46
C LEU A 29 15.57 25.37 -2.92
N VAL A 30 16.47 24.40 -2.77
CA VAL A 30 17.86 24.65 -2.37
C VAL A 30 18.58 25.48 -3.42
N ALA A 31 18.37 25.19 -4.71
CA ALA A 31 18.93 25.99 -5.80
C ALA A 31 18.37 27.43 -5.82
N GLY A 32 17.09 27.61 -5.46
CA GLY A 32 16.50 28.93 -5.24
C GLY A 32 17.16 29.69 -4.08
N TYR A 33 17.34 29.03 -2.94
CA TYR A 33 18.04 29.62 -1.78
C TYR A 33 19.48 30.02 -2.09
N LEU A 34 20.20 29.22 -2.89
CA LEU A 34 21.57 29.52 -3.33
C LEU A 34 21.63 30.58 -4.45
N GLY A 35 20.50 31.01 -4.99
CA GLY A 35 20.42 32.03 -6.03
C GLY A 35 20.71 31.54 -7.45
N TYR A 36 20.73 30.22 -7.69
CA TYR A 36 20.90 29.66 -9.05
C TYR A 36 19.63 29.79 -9.92
N ILE A 37 18.47 29.92 -9.28
CA ILE A 37 17.15 30.06 -9.92
C ILE A 37 16.54 31.37 -9.39
N PRO A 38 15.77 32.13 -10.19
CA PRO A 38 15.07 33.35 -9.74
C PRO A 38 13.86 33.02 -8.83
N LEU A 39 14.10 32.22 -7.78
CA LEU A 39 13.12 31.80 -6.80
C LEU A 39 13.64 32.23 -5.42
N HIS A 40 12.95 33.18 -4.78
CA HIS A 40 13.32 33.59 -3.44
C HIS A 40 12.85 32.54 -2.43
N VAL A 41 13.75 31.99 -1.63
CA VAL A 41 13.45 30.95 -0.64
C VAL A 41 14.11 31.30 0.68
N GLU A 42 13.35 31.30 1.77
CA GLU A 42 13.87 31.54 3.11
C GLU A 42 14.38 30.24 3.77
N ILE A 43 15.33 30.38 4.70
CA ILE A 43 15.93 29.23 5.37
C ILE A 43 14.93 28.42 6.22
N HIS A 44 13.98 29.10 6.88
CA HIS A 44 12.93 28.44 7.66
C HIS A 44 12.07 27.54 6.77
N THR A 45 11.76 27.97 5.55
CA THR A 45 11.04 27.19 4.54
C THR A 45 11.81 25.92 4.16
N LEU A 46 13.13 26.00 3.94
CA LEU A 46 13.96 24.81 3.66
C LEU A 46 13.95 23.81 4.80
N ILE A 47 14.05 24.27 6.04
CA ILE A 47 14.02 23.41 7.24
C ILE A 47 12.68 22.68 7.33
N ILE A 48 11.57 23.40 7.14
CA ILE A 48 10.21 22.84 7.19
C ILE A 48 10.01 21.80 6.08
N VAL A 49 10.38 22.12 4.84
CA VAL A 49 10.27 21.16 3.72
C VAL A 49 11.15 19.92 3.95
N SER A 50 12.35 20.09 4.49
CA SER A 50 13.24 18.97 4.84
C SER A 50 12.64 18.07 5.92
N PHE A 51 11.99 18.67 6.93
CA PHE A 51 11.27 17.92 7.96
C PHE A 51 10.09 17.13 7.37
N ILE A 52 9.28 17.75 6.51
CA ILE A 52 8.17 17.07 5.81
C ILE A 52 8.69 15.88 4.99
N PHE A 53 9.81 16.06 4.29
CA PHE A 53 10.45 14.99 3.51
C PHE A 53 10.97 13.84 4.38
N LEU A 54 11.55 14.14 5.54
CA LEU A 54 11.96 13.10 6.50
C LEU A 54 10.76 12.26 6.93
N VAL A 55 9.64 12.91 7.28
CA VAL A 55 8.39 12.21 7.59
C VAL A 55 7.94 11.36 6.40
N PHE A 56 7.98 11.89 5.18
CA PHE A 56 7.64 11.14 3.97
C PHE A 56 8.48 9.86 3.81
N ILE A 57 9.79 9.92 4.03
CA ILE A 57 10.68 8.74 3.98
C ILE A 57 10.22 7.66 4.98
N LEU A 58 9.80 8.04 6.18
CA LEU A 58 9.29 7.08 7.19
C LEU A 58 8.03 6.37 6.69
N PHE A 59 7.15 7.08 5.98
CA PHE A 59 5.92 6.51 5.43
C PHE A 59 6.15 5.59 4.23
N ILE A 60 7.17 5.82 3.39
CA ILE A 60 7.40 5.04 2.15
C ILE A 60 7.49 3.54 2.41
N LYS A 61 8.03 3.11 3.54
CA LYS A 61 8.12 1.68 3.90
C LYS A 61 6.75 0.99 3.95
N HIS A 62 5.67 1.74 4.13
CA HIS A 62 4.30 1.24 4.19
C HIS A 62 3.53 1.39 2.85
N ASN A 63 4.17 1.87 1.78
CA ASN A 63 3.51 2.09 0.50
C ASN A 63 3.27 0.77 -0.26
N ALA A 64 2.09 0.62 -0.90
CA ALA A 64 1.71 -0.60 -1.62
C ALA A 64 2.66 -0.95 -2.77
N ASN A 65 3.25 0.03 -3.46
CA ASN A 65 4.17 -0.26 -4.56
C ASN A 65 5.49 -0.89 -4.05
N TYR A 66 5.92 -0.55 -2.83
CA TYR A 66 7.05 -1.20 -2.16
C TYR A 66 6.67 -2.61 -1.69
N ALA A 67 5.49 -2.76 -1.07
CA ALA A 67 4.97 -4.05 -0.63
C ALA A 67 4.87 -5.06 -1.78
N VAL A 68 4.24 -4.69 -2.90
CA VAL A 68 4.12 -5.55 -4.11
C VAL A 68 5.48 -6.03 -4.63
N CYS A 69 6.51 -5.22 -4.46
CA CYS A 69 7.83 -5.63 -4.91
C CYS A 69 8.49 -6.63 -3.97
N HIS A 70 8.36 -6.42 -2.66
CA HIS A 70 8.73 -7.43 -1.67
C HIS A 70 8.00 -8.75 -1.93
N MET A 71 6.69 -8.68 -2.24
CA MET A 71 5.87 -9.84 -2.56
C MET A 71 6.35 -10.61 -3.79
N ARG A 72 6.76 -9.92 -4.86
CA ARG A 72 7.36 -10.59 -6.02
C ARG A 72 8.66 -11.31 -5.67
N GLY A 73 9.41 -10.77 -4.71
CA GLY A 73 10.63 -11.40 -4.20
C GLY A 73 10.35 -12.66 -3.36
N SER A 74 9.28 -12.66 -2.55
CA SER A 74 8.89 -13.80 -1.71
C SER A 74 7.90 -14.76 -2.38
N PHE A 75 7.58 -14.56 -3.67
CA PHE A 75 6.57 -15.33 -4.38
C PHE A 75 6.86 -16.83 -4.38
N GLY A 76 8.12 -17.24 -4.57
CA GLY A 76 8.48 -18.66 -4.56
C GLY A 76 8.26 -19.31 -3.20
N GLU A 77 8.46 -18.57 -2.11
CA GLU A 77 8.19 -19.06 -0.75
C GLU A 77 6.67 -19.15 -0.48
N MET A 78 5.92 -18.12 -0.89
CA MET A 78 4.46 -18.13 -0.83
C MET A 78 3.85 -19.31 -1.62
N GLU A 79 4.36 -19.57 -2.84
CA GLU A 79 3.88 -20.67 -3.68
C GLU A 79 4.15 -22.03 -3.05
N ASN A 80 5.33 -22.22 -2.43
CA ASN A 80 5.65 -23.45 -1.71
C ASN A 80 4.71 -23.64 -0.51
N ASN A 81 4.55 -22.60 0.33
CA ASN A 81 3.67 -22.66 1.50
C ASN A 81 2.19 -22.90 1.11
N LEU A 82 1.75 -22.30 0.00
CA LEU A 82 0.41 -22.52 -0.54
C LEU A 82 0.23 -23.98 -1.00
N ARG A 83 1.23 -24.57 -1.66
CA ARG A 83 1.18 -25.98 -2.08
C ARG A 83 1.11 -26.92 -0.88
N ASP A 84 1.94 -26.71 0.13
CA ASP A 84 1.94 -27.51 1.36
C ASP A 84 0.58 -27.41 2.06
N ALA A 85 0.04 -26.19 2.21
CA ALA A 85 -1.29 -25.97 2.79
C ALA A 85 -2.41 -26.62 1.95
N MET A 86 -2.29 -26.62 0.62
CA MET A 86 -3.27 -27.28 -0.25
C MET A 86 -3.23 -28.81 -0.11
N GLU A 87 -2.05 -29.41 0.05
CA GLU A 87 -1.87 -30.84 0.27
C GLU A 87 -2.43 -31.29 1.63
N GLU A 88 -2.19 -30.51 2.69
CA GLU A 88 -2.77 -30.75 4.02
C GLU A 88 -4.30 -30.70 4.03
N ASN A 89 -4.88 -29.83 3.20
CA ASN A 89 -6.33 -29.66 3.04
C ASN A 89 -6.91 -30.44 1.85
N SER A 90 -6.20 -31.45 1.35
CA SER A 90 -6.64 -32.24 0.20
C SER A 90 -7.69 -33.30 0.59
N LEU A 91 -8.75 -33.39 -0.20
CA LEU A 91 -9.80 -34.41 -0.07
C LEU A 91 -9.95 -35.20 -1.37
N LEU A 92 -9.91 -36.52 -1.26
CA LEU A 92 -10.25 -37.44 -2.34
C LEU A 92 -11.76 -37.67 -2.36
N ILE A 93 -12.43 -37.19 -3.41
CA ILE A 93 -13.87 -37.36 -3.61
C ILE A 93 -14.09 -37.90 -5.04
N MET A 94 -14.76 -39.05 -5.16
CA MET A 94 -15.08 -39.70 -6.45
C MET A 94 -13.87 -39.92 -7.38
N GLY A 95 -12.70 -40.20 -6.83
CA GLY A 95 -11.48 -40.46 -7.61
C GLY A 95 -10.71 -39.20 -8.04
N GLU A 96 -11.19 -38.02 -7.70
CA GLU A 96 -10.46 -36.75 -7.85
C GLU A 96 -9.96 -36.26 -6.49
N THR A 97 -8.70 -35.85 -6.42
CA THR A 97 -8.12 -35.19 -5.23
C THR A 97 -8.04 -33.69 -5.49
N LYS A 98 -8.78 -32.89 -4.72
CA LYS A 98 -8.71 -31.43 -4.74
C LYS A 98 -8.66 -30.87 -3.32
N SER A 99 -8.16 -29.65 -3.17
CA SER A 99 -8.07 -28.99 -1.86
C SER A 99 -9.38 -28.31 -1.47
N THR A 100 -9.70 -28.27 -0.18
CA THR A 100 -10.78 -27.43 0.36
C THR A 100 -10.31 -26.06 0.84
N LEU A 101 -9.01 -25.78 0.71
CA LEU A 101 -8.44 -24.51 1.12
C LEU A 101 -9.04 -23.36 0.28
N PRO A 102 -9.59 -22.30 0.92
CA PRO A 102 -9.95 -21.07 0.22
C PRO A 102 -8.68 -20.31 -0.16
N VAL A 103 -8.18 -20.58 -1.36
CA VAL A 103 -6.91 -20.02 -1.86
C VAL A 103 -6.98 -18.50 -1.97
N ASP A 104 -8.13 -17.94 -2.29
CA ASP A 104 -8.39 -16.49 -2.31
C ASP A 104 -8.18 -15.86 -0.92
N GLU A 105 -8.71 -16.47 0.14
CA GLU A 105 -8.53 -16.00 1.52
C GLU A 105 -7.09 -16.18 2.00
N TYR A 106 -6.47 -17.34 1.72
CA TYR A 106 -5.08 -17.62 2.10
C TYR A 106 -4.11 -16.61 1.47
N ILE A 107 -4.28 -16.35 0.17
CA ILE A 107 -3.50 -15.35 -0.56
C ILE A 107 -3.80 -13.98 0.05
N ALA A 108 -5.07 -13.57 0.19
CA ALA A 108 -5.41 -12.25 0.74
C ALA A 108 -4.80 -12.01 2.14
N ASP A 109 -4.75 -13.02 3.01
CA ASP A 109 -4.15 -12.90 4.34
C ASP A 109 -2.62 -12.82 4.29
N TYR A 110 -1.95 -13.59 3.43
CA TYR A 110 -0.51 -13.44 3.18
C TYR A 110 -0.15 -12.01 2.71
N TYR A 111 -1.03 -11.38 1.93
CA TYR A 111 -0.84 -10.00 1.46
C TYR A 111 -1.03 -8.96 2.58
N LYS A 112 -1.94 -9.19 3.53
CA LYS A 112 -2.17 -8.27 4.66
C LYS A 112 -0.98 -8.19 5.61
N ASP A 113 -0.27 -9.30 5.84
CA ASP A 113 0.87 -9.33 6.76
C ASP A 113 2.07 -8.51 6.25
N ILE A 114 2.12 -8.22 4.95
CA ILE A 114 3.24 -7.50 4.31
C ILE A 114 3.02 -5.97 4.36
N ARG A 115 1.78 -5.49 4.53
CA ARG A 115 1.45 -4.06 4.52
C ARG A 115 0.61 -3.64 5.74
N ASN A 116 1.06 -2.58 6.42
CA ASN A 116 0.19 -1.89 7.38
C ASN A 116 -0.76 -0.92 6.66
N ASP A 117 -1.95 -1.42 6.31
CA ASP A 117 -3.03 -0.66 5.67
C ASP A 117 -3.40 0.63 6.41
N ASN A 118 -3.31 0.65 7.74
CA ASN A 118 -3.70 1.81 8.53
C ASN A 118 -2.74 2.98 8.29
N PHE A 119 -1.44 2.72 8.22
CA PHE A 119 -0.45 3.75 7.91
C PHE A 119 -0.59 4.26 6.48
N ALA A 120 -0.77 3.35 5.52
CA ALA A 120 -0.89 3.72 4.11
C ALA A 120 -2.13 4.58 3.82
N ARG A 121 -3.23 4.32 4.52
CA ARG A 121 -4.50 5.08 4.39
C ARG A 121 -4.43 6.49 4.95
N VAL A 122 -3.60 6.73 5.96
CA VAL A 122 -3.50 8.03 6.65
C VAL A 122 -2.46 8.95 5.98
N ALA A 123 -1.47 8.41 5.29
CA ALA A 123 -0.42 9.20 4.63
C ALA A 123 -0.94 10.33 3.70
N PRO A 124 -1.95 10.12 2.83
CA PRO A 124 -2.46 11.16 1.94
C PRO A 124 -3.02 12.39 2.67
N SER A 125 -3.53 12.25 3.90
CA SER A 125 -4.04 13.37 4.68
C SER A 125 -2.96 14.01 5.55
N VAL A 126 -1.95 13.26 5.97
CA VAL A 126 -0.85 13.78 6.80
C VAL A 126 0.02 14.78 6.05
N PHE A 127 0.42 14.49 4.80
CA PHE A 127 1.35 15.38 4.09
C PHE A 127 0.80 16.79 3.82
N PRO A 128 -0.45 16.97 3.35
CA PRO A 128 -1.04 18.30 3.19
C PRO A 128 -1.20 19.01 4.53
N MET A 129 -1.58 18.29 5.59
CA MET A 129 -1.72 18.86 6.94
C MET A 129 -0.37 19.34 7.50
N LEU A 130 0.71 18.58 7.29
CA LEU A 130 2.07 19.02 7.62
C LEU A 130 2.51 20.22 6.78
N GLY A 131 2.12 20.28 5.51
CA GLY A 131 2.36 21.44 4.64
C GLY A 131 1.66 22.71 5.15
N ILE A 132 0.38 22.60 5.51
CA ILE A 132 -0.40 23.71 6.08
C ILE A 132 0.20 24.17 7.43
N LEU A 133 0.53 23.22 8.31
CA LEU A 133 1.22 23.51 9.56
C LEU A 133 2.55 24.24 9.31
N GLY A 134 3.33 23.74 8.35
CA GLY A 134 4.58 24.35 7.93
C GLY A 134 4.40 25.80 7.46
N THR A 135 3.38 26.08 6.65
CA THR A 135 3.06 27.44 6.22
C THR A 135 2.74 28.36 7.40
N PHE A 136 1.95 27.90 8.38
CA PHE A 136 1.70 28.71 9.58
C PHE A 136 2.96 28.97 10.42
N VAL A 137 3.82 27.96 10.58
CA VAL A 137 5.10 28.10 11.30
C VAL A 137 6.02 29.07 10.56
N ALA A 138 6.13 28.98 9.24
CA ALA A 138 6.95 29.88 8.45
C ALA A 138 6.46 31.34 8.56
N ILE A 139 5.15 31.57 8.42
CA ILE A 139 4.57 32.93 8.58
C ILE A 139 4.81 33.48 9.99
N ALA A 140 4.68 32.64 11.03
CA ALA A 140 4.92 33.06 12.40
C ALA A 140 6.38 33.46 12.64
N LEU A 141 7.34 32.77 12.00
CA LEU A 141 8.77 33.10 12.10
C LEU A 141 9.16 34.34 11.29
N SER A 142 8.49 34.60 10.17
CA SER A 142 8.76 35.76 9.31
C SER A 142 7.99 37.03 9.73
N MET A 143 7.22 36.99 10.83
CA MET A 143 6.49 38.16 11.33
C MET A 143 7.48 39.16 11.99
N PRO A 144 7.65 40.38 11.43
CA PRO A 144 8.55 41.38 12.01
C PRO A 144 7.91 42.09 13.21
N ASP A 145 8.75 42.69 14.06
CA ASP A 145 8.33 43.51 15.20
C ASP A 145 8.20 44.98 14.76
N PHE A 146 6.96 45.44 14.54
CA PHE A 146 6.65 46.79 14.01
C PHE A 146 6.89 47.95 14.99
N THR A 147 7.85 47.85 15.90
CA THR A 147 8.16 48.88 16.90
C THR A 147 9.06 50.02 16.38
N VAL A 148 9.43 50.01 15.10
CA VAL A 148 10.37 50.97 14.51
C VAL A 148 9.73 52.31 14.15
N LYS A 149 10.46 53.40 14.45
CA LYS A 149 10.02 54.79 14.25
C LYS A 149 10.45 55.41 12.92
N ASP A 150 11.28 54.71 12.14
CA ASP A 150 11.85 55.19 10.87
C ASP A 150 11.15 54.57 9.65
N LEU A 151 10.81 55.41 8.67
CA LEU A 151 10.12 55.01 7.44
C LEU A 151 10.91 54.01 6.59
N SER A 152 12.25 54.12 6.56
CA SER A 152 13.11 53.21 5.80
C SER A 152 13.21 51.81 6.43
N ALA A 153 13.16 51.73 7.76
CA ALA A 153 13.13 50.45 8.48
C ALA A 153 11.78 49.75 8.28
N LEU A 154 10.69 50.52 8.21
CA LEU A 154 9.35 50.01 7.95
C LEU A 154 9.23 49.36 6.55
N ASP A 155 9.78 49.99 5.50
CA ASP A 155 9.77 49.42 4.13
C ASP A 155 10.56 48.10 4.05
N GLN A 156 11.67 48.00 4.78
CA GLN A 156 12.47 46.79 4.85
C GLN A 156 11.71 45.65 5.58
N GLU A 157 11.03 45.96 6.68
CA GLU A 157 10.21 44.99 7.42
C GLU A 157 8.99 44.51 6.62
N ILE A 158 8.33 45.40 5.89
CA ILE A 158 7.22 45.04 4.99
C ILE A 158 7.73 44.13 3.86
N SER A 159 8.89 44.43 3.28
CA SER A 159 9.50 43.60 2.24
C SER A 159 9.87 42.21 2.75
N LEU A 160 10.40 42.14 3.98
CA LEU A 160 10.72 40.87 4.65
C LEU A 160 9.46 40.05 4.92
N LEU A 161 8.40 40.67 5.43
CA LEU A 161 7.11 40.00 5.65
C LEU A 161 6.52 39.46 4.35
N LEU A 162 6.54 40.26 3.28
CA LEU A 162 5.99 39.88 1.98
C LEU A 162 6.77 38.69 1.37
N SER A 163 8.09 38.72 1.52
CA SER A 163 8.98 37.60 1.17
C SER A 163 8.63 36.34 1.96
N GLY A 164 8.57 36.44 3.29
CA GLY A 164 8.31 35.31 4.19
C GLY A 164 6.99 34.63 3.91
N ILE A 165 5.93 35.41 3.68
CA ILE A 165 4.62 34.91 3.26
C ILE A 165 4.72 34.17 1.93
N GLY A 166 5.43 34.73 0.94
CA GLY A 166 5.61 34.12 -0.37
C GLY A 166 6.29 32.75 -0.29
N THR A 167 7.35 32.64 0.50
CA THR A 167 8.10 31.37 0.63
C THR A 167 7.38 30.34 1.51
N ALA A 168 6.57 30.78 2.47
CA ALA A 168 5.79 29.90 3.34
C ALA A 168 4.81 29.01 2.56
N PHE A 169 4.30 29.46 1.41
CA PHE A 169 3.43 28.67 0.55
C PHE A 169 4.12 27.45 -0.06
N TYR A 170 5.45 27.45 -0.21
CA TYR A 170 6.18 26.29 -0.76
C TYR A 170 6.06 25.05 0.12
N ALA A 171 5.93 25.21 1.44
CA ALA A 171 5.68 24.09 2.36
C ALA A 171 4.32 23.41 2.09
N SER A 172 3.26 24.20 1.90
CA SER A 172 1.93 23.69 1.55
C SER A 172 1.90 23.02 0.18
N ILE A 173 2.52 23.65 -0.83
CA ILE A 173 2.63 23.08 -2.18
C ILE A 173 3.34 21.73 -2.11
N TYR A 174 4.44 21.64 -1.34
CA TYR A 174 5.18 20.40 -1.17
C TYR A 174 4.34 19.31 -0.49
N GLY A 175 3.63 19.64 0.58
CA GLY A 175 2.74 18.69 1.27
C GLY A 175 1.65 18.12 0.36
N ILE A 176 1.02 18.97 -0.45
CA ILE A 176 0.01 18.55 -1.44
C ILE A 176 0.65 17.67 -2.52
N PHE A 177 1.80 18.09 -3.04
CA PHE A 177 2.53 17.33 -4.05
C PHE A 177 2.89 15.92 -3.57
N LEU A 178 3.40 15.78 -2.33
CA LEU A 178 3.69 14.48 -1.73
C LEU A 178 2.44 13.62 -1.56
N SER A 179 1.29 14.22 -1.21
CA SER A 179 0.02 13.50 -1.13
C SER A 179 -0.44 12.95 -2.48
N LEU A 180 -0.38 13.76 -3.54
CA LEU A 180 -0.73 13.32 -4.89
C LEU A 180 0.19 12.21 -5.37
N LEU A 181 1.49 12.36 -5.14
CA LEU A 181 2.49 11.35 -5.47
C LEU A 181 2.23 10.04 -4.72
N TRP A 182 1.97 10.13 -3.40
CA TRP A 182 1.62 8.98 -2.59
C TRP A 182 0.38 8.25 -3.13
N ILE A 183 -0.71 8.97 -3.40
CA ILE A 183 -1.96 8.39 -3.92
C ILE A 183 -1.73 7.67 -5.25
N TYR A 184 -0.94 8.27 -6.14
CA TYR A 184 -0.62 7.67 -7.43
C TYR A 184 0.07 6.31 -7.27
N PHE A 185 1.14 6.26 -6.45
CA PHE A 185 1.89 5.02 -6.23
C PHE A 185 1.10 3.99 -5.43
N GLU A 186 0.31 4.42 -4.44
CA GLU A 186 -0.54 3.53 -3.65
C GLU A 186 -1.59 2.85 -4.54
N LYS A 187 -2.32 3.62 -5.36
CA LYS A 187 -3.33 3.06 -6.28
C LYS A 187 -2.70 2.16 -7.35
N SER A 188 -1.55 2.57 -7.91
CA SER A 188 -0.84 1.75 -8.90
C SER A 188 -0.32 0.44 -8.30
N GLY A 189 0.20 0.47 -7.07
CA GLY A 189 0.64 -0.70 -6.33
C GLY A 189 -0.53 -1.64 -6.03
N ALA A 190 -1.59 -1.12 -5.42
CA ALA A 190 -2.79 -1.90 -5.10
C ALA A 190 -3.39 -2.58 -6.34
N SER A 191 -3.55 -1.85 -7.45
CA SER A 191 -4.06 -2.43 -8.69
C SER A 191 -3.19 -3.57 -9.25
N LYS A 192 -1.86 -3.50 -9.07
CA LYS A 192 -0.98 -4.61 -9.45
C LYS A 192 -1.18 -5.80 -8.51
N ALA A 193 -1.25 -5.57 -7.20
CA ALA A 193 -1.52 -6.62 -6.21
C ALA A 193 -2.82 -7.37 -6.54
N ASP A 194 -3.92 -6.63 -6.73
CA ASP A 194 -5.23 -7.20 -7.03
C ASP A 194 -5.19 -8.06 -8.30
N LYS A 195 -4.50 -7.58 -9.35
CA LYS A 195 -4.32 -8.35 -10.58
C LYS A 195 -3.52 -9.63 -10.36
N TYR A 196 -2.48 -9.57 -9.53
CA TYR A 196 -1.68 -10.75 -9.18
C TYR A 196 -2.49 -11.80 -8.42
N ILE A 197 -3.26 -11.37 -7.42
CA ILE A 197 -4.16 -12.26 -6.66
C ILE A 197 -5.17 -12.91 -7.60
N TYR A 198 -5.80 -12.12 -8.47
CA TYR A 198 -6.76 -12.61 -9.45
C TYR A 198 -6.17 -13.64 -10.44
N ASP A 199 -4.96 -13.37 -10.95
CA ASP A 199 -4.28 -14.29 -11.86
C ASP A 199 -3.90 -15.61 -11.16
N LEU A 200 -3.47 -15.55 -9.89
CA LEU A 200 -3.20 -16.73 -9.05
C LEU A 200 -4.47 -17.55 -8.78
N GLU A 201 -5.54 -16.90 -8.35
CA GLU A 201 -6.83 -17.54 -8.08
C GLU A 201 -7.29 -18.35 -9.30
N ARG A 202 -7.19 -17.76 -10.50
CA ARG A 202 -7.54 -18.45 -11.75
C ARG A 202 -6.68 -19.68 -12.04
N ILE A 203 -5.40 -19.68 -11.65
CA ILE A 203 -4.51 -20.83 -11.82
C ILE A 203 -4.92 -21.97 -10.89
N TYR A 204 -5.28 -21.65 -9.64
CA TYR A 204 -5.61 -22.64 -8.62
C TYR A 204 -7.10 -23.07 -8.61
N ASP A 205 -8.03 -22.34 -9.26
CA ASP A 205 -9.47 -22.66 -9.30
C ASP A 205 -9.77 -24.10 -9.74
N LYS A 206 -8.91 -24.70 -10.58
CA LYS A 206 -9.09 -26.09 -11.05
C LYS A 206 -8.70 -27.15 -10.02
N TYR A 207 -7.92 -26.78 -9.02
CA TYR A 207 -7.35 -27.67 -8.00
C TYR A 207 -8.08 -27.58 -6.66
N ILE A 208 -9.17 -26.79 -6.60
CA ILE A 208 -9.94 -26.51 -5.39
C ILE A 208 -11.36 -27.05 -5.57
N TRP A 209 -11.93 -27.60 -4.49
CA TRP A 209 -13.34 -27.98 -4.44
C TRP A 209 -14.23 -26.74 -4.33
N LYS A 210 -15.21 -26.60 -5.23
CA LYS A 210 -16.20 -25.52 -5.11
C LYS A 210 -17.18 -25.85 -3.99
N LYS A 211 -17.62 -24.84 -3.23
CA LYS A 211 -18.63 -25.02 -2.15
C LYS A 211 -19.87 -25.77 -2.65
N SER A 212 -20.31 -25.51 -3.87
CA SER A 212 -21.43 -26.21 -4.51
C SER A 212 -21.17 -27.69 -4.78
N GLU A 213 -19.93 -28.07 -5.11
CA GLU A 213 -19.54 -29.47 -5.33
C GLU A 213 -19.52 -30.25 -4.01
N LEU A 214 -19.01 -29.63 -2.94
CA LEU A 214 -19.00 -30.20 -1.59
C LEU A 214 -20.42 -30.44 -1.06
N ILE A 215 -21.30 -29.45 -1.18
CA ILE A 215 -22.71 -29.55 -0.75
C ILE A 215 -23.43 -30.64 -1.54
N LYS A 216 -23.19 -30.73 -2.87
CA LYS A 216 -23.80 -31.77 -3.71
C LYS A 216 -23.33 -33.17 -3.29
N HIS A 217 -22.07 -33.33 -2.91
CA HIS A 217 -21.53 -34.60 -2.43
C HIS A 217 -22.12 -34.97 -1.05
N GLU A 218 -22.25 -34.02 -0.14
CA GLU A 218 -22.89 -34.22 1.16
C GLU A 218 -24.34 -34.72 1.00
N HIS A 219 -25.13 -34.07 0.12
CA HIS A 219 -26.50 -34.50 -0.17
C HIS A 219 -26.54 -35.92 -0.76
N MET A 220 -25.65 -36.24 -1.70
CA MET A 220 -25.58 -37.58 -2.29
C MET A 220 -25.26 -38.65 -1.24
N GLN A 221 -24.32 -38.38 -0.32
CA GLN A 221 -24.02 -39.31 0.78
C GLN A 221 -25.20 -39.48 1.74
N SER A 222 -25.92 -38.39 2.05
CA SER A 222 -27.12 -38.46 2.90
C SER A 222 -28.18 -39.35 2.26
N GLU A 223 -28.47 -39.16 0.97
CA GLU A 223 -29.46 -39.98 0.24
C GLU A 223 -29.08 -41.46 0.21
N LEU A 224 -27.80 -41.79 -0.02
CA LEU A 224 -27.32 -43.17 0.00
C LEU A 224 -27.44 -43.80 1.39
N LYS A 225 -27.14 -43.04 2.45
CA LYS A 225 -27.28 -43.49 3.83
C LYS A 225 -28.75 -43.73 4.19
N ASP A 226 -29.64 -42.84 3.77
CA ASP A 226 -31.08 -43.00 3.96
C ASP A 226 -31.60 -44.26 3.24
N GLN A 227 -31.16 -44.50 2.01
CA GLN A 227 -31.47 -45.73 1.26
C GLN A 227 -30.97 -46.99 2.00
N GLN A 228 -29.74 -46.98 2.51
CA GLN A 228 -29.20 -48.09 3.30
C GLN A 228 -29.99 -48.34 4.60
N ILE A 229 -30.39 -47.27 5.30
CA ILE A 229 -31.21 -47.39 6.52
C ILE A 229 -32.57 -48.00 6.18
N VAL A 230 -33.23 -47.51 5.12
CA VAL A 230 -34.52 -48.07 4.68
C VAL A 230 -34.38 -49.55 4.30
N GLN A 231 -33.32 -49.91 3.57
CA GLN A 231 -33.06 -51.31 3.21
C GLN A 231 -32.81 -52.18 4.44
N THR A 232 -31.99 -51.72 5.37
CA THR A 232 -31.68 -52.43 6.62
C THR A 232 -32.93 -52.60 7.49
N LEU A 233 -33.80 -51.59 7.55
CA LEU A 233 -35.07 -51.67 8.26
C LEU A 233 -36.01 -52.69 7.62
N LYS A 234 -36.11 -52.72 6.28
CA LYS A 234 -36.91 -53.73 5.58
C LYS A 234 -36.42 -55.15 5.88
N GLU A 235 -35.11 -55.38 5.82
CA GLU A 235 -34.49 -56.67 6.11
C GLU A 235 -34.64 -57.08 7.58
N THR A 236 -34.45 -56.13 8.52
CA THR A 236 -34.53 -56.42 9.97
C THR A 236 -35.95 -56.71 10.43
N PHE A 237 -36.93 -56.01 9.89
CA PHE A 237 -38.34 -56.14 10.27
C PHE A 237 -39.14 -57.05 9.33
N ASN A 238 -38.50 -57.64 8.32
CA ASN A 238 -39.12 -58.50 7.31
C ASN A 238 -40.37 -57.85 6.68
N LEU A 239 -40.26 -56.53 6.41
CA LEU A 239 -41.35 -55.71 5.87
C LEU A 239 -41.41 -55.89 4.35
N ASP A 240 -41.85 -57.07 3.91
CA ASP A 240 -42.30 -57.28 2.53
C ASP A 240 -43.76 -56.83 2.43
N PHE A 241 -44.01 -55.74 1.70
CA PHE A 241 -45.35 -55.36 1.22
C PHE A 241 -45.50 -55.74 -0.25
#